data_AF-A0A1H7IWK3-F1
#
_entry.id   AF-A0A1H7IWK3-F1
#
_cell.length_a   1.000
_cell.length_b   1.000
_cell.length_c   1.000
_cell.angle_alpha   90.00
_cell.angle_beta   90.00
_cell.angle_gamma   90.00
#
_symmetry.space_group_name_H-M   'P 1'
#
loop_
_entity.id
_entity.type
_entity.pdbx_description
1 polymer ?
#
loop_
_entity_poly.entity_id
_entity_poly.type
_entity_poly.pdbx_seq_one_letter_code
_entity_poly.pdbx_strand_id
1 'polypeptide(L)'
;MPAPSRLTAARLTAARLTAALLIALLPAVVATAADPAKKPYRSGQQILDASPKGDWRTLDPDRTLYLELATGRVVIELAPQFAPAHVGNIKTFAHEHFWDGTSIYRSQDNFVVQFGDADGEDPAKAKSLGSAKTHLPAEFHRSAKGLDFQKFPDSDGWAKEIGFVDGFPAARDSANGKAWLAHCYGTLGAGRNNADDSSIGAELYVTIGQSPRQLDDNITVVGRVVKGMELLSVIPRGPDPMGFYEDAKLRTPIKSIRLASEVPAAERTPLELLRTDSQTFRDVAEAKRNRVDDFYKRPAGHIDLCNVPLPVRTPKG
;
A
#
# COMPACT_ATOMS: atom_id res chain seq x y z
N MET A 1 67.89 -53.17 -51.55
CA MET A 1 68.40 -54.52 -51.91
C MET A 1 67.53 -55.57 -51.20
N PRO A 2 67.36 -56.76 -51.80
CA PRO A 2 66.06 -57.40 -52.03
C PRO A 2 65.54 -58.27 -50.88
N ALA A 3 64.30 -58.74 -51.09
CA ALA A 3 63.61 -59.90 -50.50
C ALA A 3 64.54 -61.10 -50.15
N PRO A 4 64.13 -62.21 -49.47
CA PRO A 4 62.78 -62.79 -49.41
C PRO A 4 62.45 -63.52 -48.08
N SER A 5 61.29 -64.14 -47.95
CA SER A 5 61.12 -65.61 -48.05
C SER A 5 60.29 -66.03 -46.82
N ARG A 6 59.53 -67.11 -46.74
CA ARG A 6 58.93 -68.12 -47.62
C ARG A 6 58.15 -69.01 -46.64
N LEU A 7 57.14 -69.76 -47.13
CA LEU A 7 56.64 -71.01 -46.53
C LEU A 7 55.88 -70.81 -45.18
N THR A 8 54.83 -71.53 -44.81
CA THR A 8 54.24 -72.79 -45.29
C THR A 8 52.83 -72.85 -44.70
N ALA A 9 51.90 -73.46 -45.44
CA ALA A 9 50.58 -73.77 -44.94
C ALA A 9 50.61 -74.99 -44.01
N ALA A 10 49.88 -74.92 -42.89
CA ALA A 10 49.45 -76.08 -42.11
C ALA A 10 47.95 -75.94 -41.84
N ARG A 11 47.20 -76.98 -42.23
CA ARG A 11 45.76 -77.16 -42.04
C ARG A 11 45.49 -77.80 -40.67
N LEU A 12 44.46 -77.34 -39.96
CA LEU A 12 43.62 -78.11 -39.01
C LEU A 12 42.37 -77.25 -38.71
N THR A 13 41.23 -77.50 -39.37
CA THR A 13 40.04 -78.25 -38.89
C THR A 13 39.39 -77.77 -37.60
N ALA A 14 38.09 -77.45 -37.77
CA ALA A 14 36.97 -77.55 -36.83
C ALA A 14 36.85 -76.52 -35.69
N ALA A 15 35.85 -75.64 -35.79
CA ALA A 15 34.65 -75.68 -34.95
C ALA A 15 33.75 -74.47 -35.27
N ARG A 16 32.51 -74.74 -35.67
CA ARG A 16 31.47 -73.71 -35.78
C ARG A 16 31.07 -73.30 -34.36
N LEU A 17 31.41 -72.09 -33.95
CA LEU A 17 30.87 -71.43 -32.76
C LEU A 17 29.95 -70.30 -33.23
N THR A 18 28.66 -70.60 -33.29
CA THR A 18 27.59 -69.61 -33.37
C THR A 18 27.50 -68.90 -32.02
N ALA A 19 28.09 -67.71 -31.91
CA ALA A 19 27.88 -66.82 -30.78
C ALA A 19 26.52 -66.12 -30.94
N ALA A 20 25.54 -66.55 -30.14
CA ALA A 20 24.27 -65.84 -30.00
C ALA A 20 24.49 -64.55 -29.20
N LEU A 21 24.32 -63.40 -29.86
CA LEU A 21 24.40 -62.08 -29.26
C LEU A 21 23.07 -61.79 -28.53
N LEU A 22 23.02 -62.07 -27.22
CA LEU A 22 21.93 -61.65 -26.34
C LEU A 22 22.07 -60.16 -26.03
N ILE A 23 21.39 -59.32 -26.80
CA ILE A 23 21.16 -57.92 -26.47
C ILE A 23 20.07 -57.88 -25.39
N ALA A 24 20.47 -57.68 -24.14
CA ALA A 24 19.53 -57.39 -23.06
C ALA A 24 18.93 -55.98 -23.28
N LEU A 25 17.68 -55.93 -23.76
CA LEU A 25 16.87 -54.71 -23.71
C LEU A 25 16.52 -54.41 -22.25
N LEU A 26 17.31 -53.55 -21.61
CA LEU A 26 16.87 -52.83 -20.42
C LEU A 26 15.91 -51.71 -20.88
N PRO A 27 14.65 -51.66 -20.40
CA PRO A 27 13.81 -50.50 -20.66
C PRO A 27 14.43 -49.31 -19.93
N ALA A 28 14.89 -48.32 -20.68
CA ALA A 28 15.24 -47.02 -20.15
C ALA A 28 13.95 -46.40 -19.57
N VAL A 29 13.78 -46.53 -18.25
CA VAL A 29 12.77 -45.76 -17.52
C VAL A 29 13.22 -44.31 -17.58
N VAL A 30 12.70 -43.57 -18.57
CA VAL A 30 12.78 -42.13 -18.60
C VAL A 30 11.87 -41.66 -17.46
N ALA A 31 12.46 -41.39 -16.30
CA ALA A 31 11.77 -40.66 -15.24
C ALA A 31 11.45 -39.27 -15.79
N THR A 32 10.21 -39.08 -16.27
CA THR A 32 9.67 -37.75 -16.47
C THR A 32 9.66 -37.09 -15.10
N ALA A 33 10.54 -36.11 -14.88
CA ALA A 33 10.42 -35.22 -13.76
C ALA A 33 9.03 -34.58 -13.89
N ALA A 34 8.10 -35.01 -13.04
CA ALA A 34 6.80 -34.35 -12.95
C ALA A 34 7.09 -32.88 -12.65
N ASP A 35 6.59 -31.98 -13.51
CA ASP A 35 6.58 -30.55 -13.22
C ASP A 35 6.08 -30.38 -11.77
N PRO A 36 6.79 -29.63 -10.91
CA PRO A 36 6.33 -29.41 -9.55
C PRO A 36 4.90 -28.91 -9.64
N ALA A 37 3.94 -29.68 -9.11
CA ALA A 37 2.53 -29.41 -9.23
C ALA A 37 2.30 -27.94 -8.84
N LYS A 38 1.92 -27.11 -9.81
CA LYS A 38 1.63 -25.70 -9.57
C LYS A 38 0.56 -25.68 -8.49
N LYS A 39 0.89 -25.09 -7.33
CA LYS A 39 -0.07 -24.97 -6.23
C LYS A 39 -1.36 -24.37 -6.78
N PRO A 40 -2.54 -24.92 -6.43
CA PRO A 40 -3.81 -24.36 -6.88
C PRO A 40 -3.87 -22.87 -6.55
N TYR A 41 -4.33 -22.06 -7.51
CA TYR A 41 -4.56 -20.63 -7.28
C TYR A 41 -5.54 -20.44 -6.12
N ARG A 42 -5.25 -19.44 -5.28
CA ARG A 42 -6.16 -18.97 -4.24
C ARG A 42 -6.48 -17.51 -4.50
N SER A 43 -7.76 -17.17 -4.48
CA SER A 43 -8.19 -15.77 -4.57
C SER A 43 -7.71 -15.00 -3.33
N GLY A 44 -7.60 -13.67 -3.46
CA GLY A 44 -7.27 -12.81 -2.32
C GLY A 44 -8.21 -13.05 -1.13
N GLN A 45 -9.51 -13.24 -1.37
CA GLN A 45 -10.48 -13.51 -0.30
C GLN A 45 -10.23 -14.86 0.37
N GLN A 46 -9.96 -15.93 -0.39
CA GLN A 46 -9.64 -17.24 0.17
C GLN A 46 -8.35 -17.22 1.01
N ILE A 47 -7.39 -16.36 0.66
CA ILE A 47 -6.17 -16.16 1.44
C ILE A 47 -6.50 -15.44 2.75
N LEU A 48 -7.28 -14.35 2.69
CA LEU A 48 -7.72 -13.59 3.86
C LEU A 48 -8.57 -14.44 4.84
N ASP A 49 -9.49 -15.25 4.33
CA ASP A 49 -10.36 -16.09 5.16
C ASP A 49 -9.59 -17.14 5.96
N ALA A 50 -8.47 -17.62 5.42
CA ALA A 50 -7.59 -18.60 6.06
C ALA A 50 -6.44 -17.97 6.86
N SER A 51 -6.37 -16.63 6.91
CA SER A 51 -5.24 -15.93 7.53
C SER A 51 -5.18 -16.16 9.04
N PRO A 52 -3.99 -16.37 9.62
CA PRO A 52 -3.81 -16.46 11.07
C PRO A 52 -4.27 -15.17 11.77
N LYS A 53 -4.81 -15.30 13.00
CA LYS A 53 -5.18 -14.11 13.80
C LYS A 53 -4.00 -13.16 14.03
N GLY A 54 -2.79 -13.69 14.22
CA GLY A 54 -1.56 -12.91 14.45
C GLY A 54 -1.10 -12.08 13.24
N ASP A 55 -1.63 -12.35 12.05
CA ASP A 55 -1.34 -11.54 10.86
C ASP A 55 -2.12 -10.21 10.85
N TRP A 56 -3.03 -10.01 11.80
CA TRP A 56 -3.84 -8.81 11.93
C TRP A 56 -3.43 -8.01 13.15
N ARG A 57 -3.44 -6.68 13.03
CA ARG A 57 -3.24 -5.74 14.13
C ARG A 57 -4.49 -4.90 14.35
N THR A 58 -4.81 -4.59 15.59
CA THR A 58 -5.84 -3.59 15.90
C THR A 58 -5.33 -2.19 15.61
N LEU A 59 -6.24 -1.25 15.36
CA LEU A 59 -5.89 0.17 15.33
C LEU A 59 -5.46 0.64 16.72
N ASP A 60 -4.43 1.49 16.76
CA ASP A 60 -4.05 2.23 17.95
C ASP A 60 -4.99 3.45 18.11
N PRO A 61 -5.78 3.54 19.20
CA PRO A 61 -6.69 4.67 19.42
C PRO A 61 -6.00 6.04 19.45
N ASP A 62 -4.73 6.11 19.88
CA ASP A 62 -3.95 7.35 19.95
C ASP A 62 -3.38 7.80 18.60
N ARG A 63 -3.51 6.95 17.57
CA ARG A 63 -3.14 7.20 16.18
C ARG A 63 -4.35 7.13 15.25
N THR A 64 -5.57 7.14 15.79
CA THR A 64 -6.78 7.00 14.98
C THR A 64 -7.66 8.23 15.12
N LEU A 65 -8.03 8.84 14.00
CA LEU A 65 -9.05 9.90 13.96
C LEU A 65 -10.39 9.32 13.49
N TYR A 66 -11.46 9.78 14.11
CA TYR A 66 -12.82 9.64 13.61
C TYR A 66 -13.28 10.99 13.08
N LEU A 67 -13.52 11.04 11.77
CA LEU A 67 -14.16 12.16 11.10
C LEU A 67 -15.64 11.81 10.94
N GLU A 68 -16.50 12.60 11.56
CA GLU A 68 -17.95 12.39 11.58
C GLU A 68 -18.65 13.28 10.55
N LEU A 69 -19.30 12.65 9.57
CA LEU A 69 -20.15 13.33 8.60
C LEU A 69 -21.64 13.08 8.89
N ALA A 70 -22.52 13.78 8.17
CA ALA A 70 -23.94 13.44 8.13
C ALA A 70 -24.18 12.00 7.64
N THR A 71 -23.37 11.56 6.69
CA THR A 71 -23.49 10.28 5.97
C THR A 71 -22.81 9.11 6.68
N GLY A 72 -21.98 9.36 7.70
CA GLY A 72 -21.32 8.32 8.49
C GLY A 72 -19.93 8.72 8.97
N ARG A 73 -19.27 7.76 9.63
CA ARG A 73 -17.92 7.91 10.18
C ARG A 73 -16.87 7.47 9.16
N VAL A 74 -15.87 8.33 8.94
CA VAL A 74 -14.60 7.98 8.30
C VAL A 74 -13.57 7.68 9.39
N VAL A 75 -12.87 6.56 9.26
CA VAL A 75 -11.80 6.16 10.19
C VAL A 75 -10.46 6.36 9.49
N ILE A 76 -9.56 7.09 10.14
CA ILE A 76 -8.26 7.49 9.60
C ILE A 76 -7.17 7.02 10.57
N GLU A 77 -6.14 6.36 10.05
CA GLU A 77 -4.93 6.01 10.79
C GLU A 77 -3.81 7.01 10.48
N LEU A 78 -3.19 7.55 11.53
CA LEU A 78 -2.09 8.52 11.47
C LEU A 78 -0.72 7.83 11.38
N ALA A 79 0.23 8.51 10.73
CA ALA A 79 1.57 8.03 10.42
C ALA A 79 2.68 8.79 11.18
N PRO A 80 2.73 8.76 12.53
CA PRO A 80 3.74 9.48 13.31
C PRO A 80 5.17 9.02 13.04
N GLN A 81 5.36 7.83 12.44
CA GLN A 81 6.69 7.39 12.01
C GLN A 81 7.25 8.25 10.86
N PHE A 82 6.41 8.87 10.03
CA PHE A 82 6.85 9.71 8.91
C PHE A 82 6.67 11.20 9.18
N ALA A 83 5.58 11.58 9.86
CA ALA A 83 5.26 12.98 10.13
C ALA A 83 4.97 13.23 11.63
N PRO A 84 5.94 12.98 12.55
CA PRO A 84 5.71 13.11 13.98
C PRO A 84 5.28 14.53 14.43
N ALA A 85 5.82 15.59 13.82
CA ALA A 85 5.48 16.96 14.18
C ALA A 85 4.05 17.32 13.75
N HIS A 86 3.67 16.97 12.51
CA HIS A 86 2.30 17.16 12.01
C HIS A 86 1.30 16.30 12.77
N VAL A 87 1.59 15.02 13.00
CA VAL A 87 0.70 14.14 13.79
C VAL A 87 0.52 14.68 15.20
N GLY A 88 1.58 15.19 15.84
CA GLY A 88 1.47 15.87 17.13
C GLY A 88 0.50 17.06 17.08
N ASN A 89 0.61 17.92 16.06
CA ASN A 89 -0.24 19.09 15.92
C ASN A 89 -1.71 18.73 15.59
N ILE A 90 -1.90 17.72 14.73
CA ILE A 90 -3.22 17.16 14.40
C ILE A 90 -3.91 16.62 15.65
N LYS A 91 -3.17 15.95 16.54
CA LYS A 91 -3.70 15.50 17.83
C LYS A 91 -4.14 16.68 18.70
N THR A 92 -3.39 17.76 18.75
CA THR A 92 -3.80 19.00 19.42
C THR A 92 -5.08 19.57 18.84
N PHE A 93 -5.17 19.70 17.50
CA PHE A 93 -6.39 20.20 16.84
C PHE A 93 -7.62 19.31 17.09
N ALA A 94 -7.45 17.99 17.16
CA ALA A 94 -8.55 17.06 17.46
C ALA A 94 -9.04 17.23 18.90
N HIS A 95 -8.11 17.27 19.86
CA HIS A 95 -8.38 17.49 21.28
C HIS A 95 -9.06 18.84 21.54
N GLU A 96 -8.64 19.89 20.83
CA GLU A 96 -9.20 21.24 20.94
C GLU A 96 -10.38 21.50 19.99
N HIS A 97 -10.87 20.45 19.32
CA HIS A 97 -12.08 20.49 18.52
C HIS A 97 -12.06 21.52 17.37
N PHE A 98 -10.87 21.78 16.81
CA PHE A 98 -10.66 22.78 15.76
C PHE A 98 -11.57 22.56 14.54
N TRP A 99 -11.74 21.30 14.11
CA TRP A 99 -12.54 20.95 12.92
C TRP A 99 -14.05 20.91 13.16
N ASP A 100 -14.53 21.16 14.38
CA ASP A 100 -15.98 21.15 14.62
C ASP A 100 -16.66 22.30 13.89
N GLY A 101 -17.72 21.94 13.14
CA GLY A 101 -18.46 22.90 12.34
C GLY A 101 -17.69 23.43 11.13
N THR A 102 -16.50 22.89 10.83
CA THR A 102 -15.83 23.18 9.55
C THR A 102 -16.45 22.34 8.43
N SER A 103 -15.81 22.28 7.27
CA SER A 103 -16.36 21.58 6.12
C SER A 103 -15.28 20.99 5.23
N ILE A 104 -15.71 20.03 4.41
CA ILE A 104 -15.01 19.67 3.19
C ILE A 104 -15.35 20.75 2.16
N TYR A 105 -14.44 21.71 2.02
CA TYR A 105 -14.63 22.94 1.26
C TYR A 105 -14.10 22.85 -0.17
N ARG A 106 -13.39 21.78 -0.50
CA ARG A 106 -12.86 21.52 -1.84
C ARG A 106 -13.00 20.03 -2.19
N SER A 107 -13.55 19.76 -3.37
CA SER A 107 -13.60 18.42 -3.98
C SER A 107 -13.14 18.53 -5.42
N GLN A 108 -11.90 18.13 -5.68
CA GLN A 108 -11.35 18.10 -7.02
C GLN A 108 -11.44 16.68 -7.58
N ASP A 109 -12.17 16.56 -8.68
CA ASP A 109 -12.44 15.29 -9.33
C ASP A 109 -11.17 14.53 -9.68
N ASN A 110 -11.22 13.22 -9.47
CA ASN A 110 -10.12 12.29 -9.69
C ASN A 110 -8.79 12.70 -8.99
N PHE A 111 -8.85 13.51 -7.92
CA PHE A 111 -7.67 14.00 -7.21
C PHE A 111 -7.87 13.92 -5.69
N VAL A 112 -8.39 14.97 -5.05
CA VAL A 112 -8.50 15.05 -3.58
C VAL A 112 -9.80 15.71 -3.13
N VAL A 113 -10.26 15.34 -1.94
CA VAL A 113 -11.13 16.20 -1.13
C VAL A 113 -10.29 16.85 -0.05
N GLN A 114 -10.50 18.14 0.20
CA GLN A 114 -9.76 18.91 1.19
C GLN A 114 -10.71 19.57 2.18
N PHE A 115 -10.30 19.58 3.43
CA PHE A 115 -11.08 20.03 4.58
C PHE A 115 -10.19 20.67 5.64
N GLY A 116 -10.81 21.42 6.54
CA GLY A 116 -10.10 22.34 7.43
C GLY A 116 -10.92 23.61 7.58
N ASP A 117 -10.26 24.70 7.93
CA ASP A 117 -10.89 26.01 7.91
C ASP A 117 -10.91 26.59 6.48
N ALA A 118 -12.10 26.78 5.92
CA ALA A 118 -12.25 27.34 4.59
C ALA A 118 -11.82 28.83 4.52
N ASP A 119 -11.76 29.50 5.67
CA ASP A 119 -11.35 30.89 5.82
C ASP A 119 -9.94 31.03 6.43
N GLY A 120 -9.17 29.93 6.54
CA GLY A 120 -7.86 29.91 7.23
C GLY A 120 -6.80 30.86 6.66
N GLU A 121 -6.95 31.27 5.40
CA GLU A 121 -6.07 32.24 4.72
C GLU A 121 -6.49 33.71 4.95
N ASP A 122 -7.66 33.96 5.54
CA ASP A 122 -8.14 35.29 5.91
C ASP A 122 -7.94 35.50 7.42
N PRO A 123 -6.92 36.26 7.86
CA PRO A 123 -6.63 36.43 9.29
C PRO A 123 -7.79 37.04 10.09
N ALA A 124 -8.73 37.72 9.44
CA ALA A 124 -9.90 38.31 10.11
C ALA A 124 -11.03 37.29 10.33
N LYS A 125 -11.02 36.16 9.62
CA LYS A 125 -12.05 35.11 9.69
C LYS A 125 -11.54 33.76 10.18
N ALA A 126 -10.23 33.52 10.09
CA ALA A 126 -9.60 32.28 10.46
C ALA A 126 -9.96 31.87 11.90
N LYS A 127 -10.26 30.58 12.08
CA LYS A 127 -10.50 29.98 13.39
C LYS A 127 -9.22 30.08 14.23
N SER A 128 -9.40 30.27 15.53
CA SER A 128 -8.28 30.21 16.47
C SER A 128 -7.60 28.84 16.38
N LEU A 129 -6.27 28.85 16.26
CA LEU A 129 -5.45 27.65 16.27
C LEU A 129 -5.26 27.07 17.68
N GLY A 130 -5.82 27.72 18.71
CA GLY A 130 -5.71 27.28 20.10
C GLY A 130 -4.26 27.18 20.56
N SER A 131 -3.88 26.02 21.13
CA SER A 131 -2.50 25.75 21.56
C SER A 131 -1.64 25.05 20.51
N ALA A 132 -2.17 24.81 19.31
CA ALA A 132 -1.42 24.20 18.23
C ALA A 132 -0.22 25.06 17.83
N LYS A 133 0.85 24.40 17.38
CA LYS A 133 2.02 25.07 16.83
C LYS A 133 1.65 25.76 15.52
N THR A 134 2.10 27.00 15.37
CA THR A 134 1.92 27.82 14.17
C THR A 134 3.04 27.65 13.15
N HIS A 135 4.02 26.78 13.44
CA HIS A 135 5.12 26.46 12.55
C HIS A 135 5.58 25.02 12.80
N LEU A 136 5.74 24.25 11.73
CA LEU A 136 6.23 22.88 11.72
C LEU A 136 7.29 22.73 10.62
N PRO A 137 8.29 21.84 10.78
CA PRO A 137 9.18 21.53 9.68
C PRO A 137 8.43 20.78 8.56
N ALA A 138 8.89 20.91 7.32
CA ALA A 138 8.45 20.03 6.24
C ALA A 138 8.82 18.56 6.56
N GLU A 139 7.83 17.65 6.51
CA GLU A 139 8.00 16.22 6.81
C GLU A 139 7.70 15.36 5.57
N PHE A 140 8.25 15.77 4.41
CA PHE A 140 8.01 15.11 3.12
C PHE A 140 8.63 13.72 3.05
N HIS A 141 9.76 13.54 3.73
CA HIS A 141 10.48 12.28 3.88
C HIS A 141 11.16 12.20 5.25
N ARG A 142 11.69 11.03 5.54
CA ARG A 142 12.58 10.78 6.68
C ARG A 142 13.79 9.95 6.27
N SER A 143 14.72 9.77 7.22
CA SER A 143 15.77 8.77 7.05
C SER A 143 15.16 7.37 6.94
N ALA A 144 15.64 6.60 5.97
CA ALA A 144 15.32 5.19 5.78
C ALA A 144 16.01 4.27 6.80
N LYS A 145 16.97 4.79 7.58
CA LYS A 145 17.72 4.01 8.56
C LYS A 145 16.78 3.48 9.64
N GLY A 146 16.81 2.16 9.85
CA GLY A 146 16.01 1.49 10.87
C GLY A 146 14.53 1.36 10.53
N LEU A 147 14.10 1.72 9.31
CA LEU A 147 12.75 1.41 8.85
C LEU A 147 12.64 -0.08 8.54
N ASP A 148 11.64 -0.72 9.14
CA ASP A 148 11.15 -2.02 8.67
C ASP A 148 10.37 -1.78 7.36
N PHE A 149 11.10 -1.77 6.26
CA PHE A 149 10.57 -1.52 4.92
C PHE A 149 10.32 -2.85 4.20
N GLN A 150 9.05 -3.20 4.06
CA GLN A 150 8.60 -4.39 3.33
C GLN A 150 8.65 -4.12 1.83
N LYS A 151 9.85 -4.24 1.25
CA LYS A 151 10.10 -4.01 -0.18
C LYS A 151 9.32 -5.00 -1.04
N PHE A 152 8.69 -4.47 -2.08
CA PHE A 152 8.12 -5.26 -3.15
C PHE A 152 9.15 -5.58 -4.24
N PRO A 153 8.98 -6.69 -4.97
CA PRO A 153 9.85 -7.02 -6.09
C PRO A 153 9.68 -6.02 -7.25
N ASP A 154 8.52 -5.38 -7.37
CA ASP A 154 8.26 -4.34 -8.36
C ASP A 154 8.99 -3.04 -8.07
N SER A 155 9.12 -2.26 -9.14
CA SER A 155 9.29 -0.81 -9.12
C SER A 155 8.12 -0.19 -9.88
N ASP A 156 7.81 1.07 -9.63
CA ASP A 156 6.87 1.82 -10.48
C ASP A 156 7.55 3.04 -11.12
N GLY A 157 6.79 3.80 -11.91
CA GLY A 157 7.31 4.99 -12.61
C GLY A 157 7.75 6.13 -11.68
N TRP A 158 7.48 6.03 -10.38
CA TRP A 158 7.73 7.09 -9.38
C TRP A 158 8.92 6.76 -8.48
N ALA A 159 9.16 5.47 -8.20
CA ALA A 159 10.29 5.04 -7.38
C ALA A 159 10.82 3.64 -7.75
N LYS A 160 12.15 3.48 -7.63
CA LYS A 160 12.84 2.19 -7.84
C LYS A 160 12.60 1.18 -6.73
N GLU A 161 12.39 1.66 -5.50
CA GLU A 161 12.04 0.79 -4.38
C GLU A 161 10.71 1.26 -3.80
N ILE A 162 9.70 0.41 -3.95
CA ILE A 162 8.37 0.58 -3.40
C ILE A 162 8.08 -0.55 -2.43
N GLY A 163 7.14 -0.32 -1.52
CA GLY A 163 6.77 -1.29 -0.52
C GLY A 163 5.88 -0.69 0.55
N PHE A 164 5.95 -1.25 1.75
CA PHE A 164 5.15 -0.81 2.88
C PHE A 164 6.01 -0.58 4.11
N VAL A 165 5.56 0.32 4.98
CA VAL A 165 6.07 0.53 6.34
C VAL A 165 4.87 0.69 7.27
N ASP A 166 4.74 -0.17 8.28
CA ASP A 166 3.65 -0.12 9.28
C ASP A 166 2.23 -0.08 8.66
N GLY A 167 2.02 -0.74 7.52
CA GLY A 167 0.74 -0.70 6.80
C GLY A 167 0.58 0.44 5.79
N PHE A 168 1.53 1.38 5.71
CA PHE A 168 1.46 2.51 4.78
C PHE A 168 2.24 2.22 3.50
N PRO A 169 1.68 2.54 2.31
CA PRO A 169 2.43 2.52 1.05
C PRO A 169 3.58 3.51 1.12
N ALA A 170 4.80 3.04 0.84
CA ALA A 170 6.01 3.83 0.97
C ALA A 170 6.96 3.58 -0.20
N ALA A 171 7.79 4.57 -0.47
CA ALA A 171 8.91 4.47 -1.37
C ALA A 171 10.22 4.79 -0.65
N ARG A 172 11.32 4.27 -1.19
CA ARG A 172 12.66 4.43 -0.62
C ARG A 172 13.67 4.77 -1.70
N ASP A 173 14.52 5.75 -1.41
CA ASP A 173 15.75 6.00 -2.14
C ASP A 173 16.93 5.54 -1.29
N SER A 174 17.36 4.30 -1.51
CA SER A 174 18.49 3.72 -0.79
C SER A 174 19.81 4.41 -1.09
N ALA A 175 19.96 5.07 -2.24
CA ALA A 175 21.20 5.76 -2.59
C ALA A 175 21.40 7.02 -1.73
N ASN A 176 20.30 7.71 -1.40
CA ASN A 176 20.32 8.91 -0.56
C ASN A 176 19.84 8.65 0.89
N GLY A 177 19.51 7.40 1.23
CA GLY A 177 19.08 7.01 2.57
C GLY A 177 17.73 7.62 3.01
N LYS A 178 16.84 7.92 2.05
CA LYS A 178 15.53 8.56 2.29
C LYS A 178 14.38 7.60 2.08
N ALA A 179 13.28 7.83 2.79
CA ALA A 179 12.00 7.16 2.56
C ALA A 179 10.84 8.13 2.78
N TRP A 180 9.78 7.97 2.01
CA TRP A 180 8.56 8.77 2.07
C TRP A 180 7.32 7.89 1.90
N LEU A 181 6.17 8.40 2.31
CA LEU A 181 4.88 7.76 2.05
C LEU A 181 4.38 8.16 0.66
N ALA A 182 3.75 7.21 -0.02
CA ALA A 182 3.20 7.44 -1.35
C ALA A 182 1.78 8.03 -1.28
N HIS A 183 1.47 8.96 -2.19
CA HIS A 183 0.15 9.52 -2.39
C HIS A 183 -0.79 8.55 -3.13
N CYS A 184 -1.03 7.39 -2.51
CA CYS A 184 -2.01 6.42 -2.97
C CYS A 184 -3.45 6.87 -2.67
N TYR A 185 -4.42 6.17 -3.29
CA TYR A 185 -5.83 6.35 -2.98
C TYR A 185 -6.10 6.15 -1.48
N GLY A 186 -6.85 7.07 -0.87
CA GLY A 186 -7.15 7.09 0.56
C GLY A 186 -6.02 7.61 1.47
N THR A 187 -4.87 8.01 0.93
CA THR A 187 -3.83 8.69 1.73
C THR A 187 -4.34 10.04 2.26
N LEU A 188 -4.03 10.36 3.52
CA LEU A 188 -4.27 11.66 4.14
C LEU A 188 -2.99 12.50 4.10
N GLY A 189 -3.02 13.64 3.42
CA GLY A 189 -1.93 14.61 3.40
C GLY A 189 -2.29 15.92 4.11
N ALA A 190 -1.25 16.67 4.49
CA ALA A 190 -1.39 17.99 5.07
C ALA A 190 -1.26 19.06 3.97
N GLY A 191 -2.28 19.90 3.82
CA GLY A 191 -2.27 21.03 2.91
C GLY A 191 -1.17 22.03 3.28
N ARG A 192 -0.60 22.69 2.28
CA ARG A 192 0.39 23.75 2.46
C ARG A 192 0.21 24.84 1.43
N ASN A 193 0.74 26.01 1.74
CA ASN A 193 0.99 27.07 0.79
C ASN A 193 2.32 26.83 0.06
N ASN A 194 2.82 27.86 -0.64
CA ASN A 194 4.00 27.72 -1.50
C ASN A 194 5.28 27.32 -0.75
N ALA A 195 5.50 27.86 0.45
CA ALA A 195 6.67 27.50 1.25
C ALA A 195 6.57 26.06 1.77
N ASP A 196 7.68 25.33 1.77
CA ASP A 196 7.72 23.90 2.10
C ASP A 196 7.23 23.61 3.53
N ASP A 197 7.51 24.52 4.46
CA ASP A 197 7.18 24.46 5.89
C ASP A 197 5.94 25.28 6.28
N SER A 198 5.11 25.64 5.30
CA SER A 198 3.87 26.42 5.55
C SER A 198 2.71 25.59 6.07
N SER A 199 2.81 24.25 6.09
CA SER A 199 1.77 23.40 6.67
C SER A 199 1.86 23.40 8.19
N ILE A 200 0.71 23.51 8.84
CA ILE A 200 0.55 23.25 10.27
C ILE A 200 -0.35 22.05 10.55
N GLY A 201 -0.87 21.38 9.51
CA GLY A 201 -1.79 20.25 9.65
C GLY A 201 -3.22 20.62 10.06
N ALA A 202 -3.63 21.89 9.91
CA ALA A 202 -5.02 22.33 10.10
C ALA A 202 -5.89 22.03 8.87
N GLU A 203 -5.34 22.25 7.68
CA GLU A 203 -5.91 21.90 6.39
C GLU A 203 -5.40 20.53 5.97
N LEU A 204 -6.31 19.58 5.78
CA LEU A 204 -5.99 18.21 5.43
C LEU A 204 -6.72 17.83 4.15
N TYR A 205 -6.16 16.87 3.40
CA TYR A 205 -6.81 16.33 2.22
C TYR A 205 -6.69 14.83 2.15
N VAL A 206 -7.68 14.19 1.55
CA VAL A 206 -7.66 12.75 1.23
C VAL A 206 -7.64 12.58 -0.27
N THR A 207 -6.74 11.73 -0.77
CA THR A 207 -6.73 11.31 -2.17
C THR A 207 -7.97 10.47 -2.48
N ILE A 208 -8.83 10.95 -3.38
CA ILE A 208 -10.10 10.32 -3.76
C ILE A 208 -10.14 9.78 -5.19
N GLY A 209 -9.03 9.82 -5.92
CA GLY A 209 -8.97 9.39 -7.32
C GLY A 209 -7.64 8.76 -7.71
N GLN A 210 -7.25 8.95 -8.97
CA GLN A 210 -5.96 8.52 -9.50
C GLN A 210 -4.86 9.04 -8.57
N SER A 211 -3.98 8.13 -8.13
CA SER A 211 -2.95 8.42 -7.13
C SER A 211 -2.00 9.49 -7.66
N PRO A 212 -1.99 10.71 -7.08
CA PRO A 212 -1.20 11.82 -7.59
C PRO A 212 0.22 11.73 -7.06
N ARG A 213 0.93 10.70 -7.52
CA ARG A 213 2.27 10.33 -7.06
C ARG A 213 3.34 11.38 -7.39
N GLN A 214 3.04 12.37 -8.23
CA GLN A 214 3.87 13.57 -8.38
C GLN A 214 3.97 14.43 -7.10
N LEU A 215 3.09 14.20 -6.11
CA LEU A 215 3.16 14.86 -4.80
C LEU A 215 4.09 14.14 -3.82
N ASP A 216 4.53 12.92 -4.14
CA ASP A 216 5.50 12.18 -3.34
C ASP A 216 6.77 13.04 -3.11
N ASP A 217 7.29 13.01 -1.88
CA ASP A 217 8.45 13.81 -1.45
C ASP A 217 8.32 15.34 -1.65
N ASN A 218 7.10 15.84 -1.87
CA ASN A 218 6.81 17.29 -2.02
C ASN A 218 5.74 17.80 -1.05
N ILE A 219 4.94 16.89 -0.47
CA ILE A 219 3.88 17.20 0.50
C ILE A 219 3.94 16.18 1.64
N THR A 220 3.71 16.65 2.86
CA THR A 220 3.67 15.80 4.06
C THR A 220 2.44 14.90 4.02
N VAL A 221 2.66 13.59 3.98
CA VAL A 221 1.63 12.58 4.23
C VAL A 221 1.56 12.28 5.73
N VAL A 222 0.37 12.43 6.31
CA VAL A 222 0.16 12.32 7.76
C VAL A 222 -0.65 11.10 8.16
N GLY A 223 -1.27 10.40 7.21
CA GLY A 223 -2.11 9.25 7.52
C GLY A 223 -2.77 8.60 6.31
N ARG A 224 -3.82 7.84 6.57
CA ARG A 224 -4.65 7.17 5.56
C ARG A 224 -6.05 6.87 6.07
N VAL A 225 -7.03 6.83 5.19
CA VAL A 225 -8.35 6.28 5.45
C VAL A 225 -8.26 4.75 5.53
N VAL A 226 -8.90 4.16 6.54
CA VAL A 226 -9.00 2.70 6.73
C VAL A 226 -10.45 2.21 6.65
N LYS A 227 -11.43 3.11 6.75
CA LYS A 227 -12.86 2.84 6.53
C LYS A 227 -13.59 4.16 6.20
N GLY A 228 -14.64 4.10 5.37
CA GLY A 228 -15.46 5.26 5.03
C GLY A 228 -14.94 6.03 3.81
N MET A 229 -14.11 5.40 2.98
CA MET A 229 -13.57 6.02 1.79
C MET A 229 -14.67 6.35 0.77
N GLU A 230 -15.69 5.50 0.71
CA GLU A 230 -16.92 5.68 -0.07
C GLU A 230 -17.69 6.94 0.33
N LEU A 231 -17.54 7.43 1.56
CA LEU A 231 -18.20 8.66 2.02
C LEU A 231 -17.48 9.91 1.50
N LEU A 232 -16.18 9.80 1.24
CA LEU A 232 -15.34 10.89 0.73
C LEU A 232 -15.32 10.93 -0.80
N SER A 233 -15.24 9.77 -1.46
CA SER A 233 -15.11 9.68 -2.91
C SER A 233 -16.37 10.04 -3.69
N VAL A 234 -17.52 10.14 -3.00
CA VAL A 234 -18.82 10.51 -3.60
C VAL A 234 -19.20 11.96 -3.32
N ILE A 235 -18.33 12.74 -2.68
CA ILE A 235 -18.57 14.16 -2.45
C ILE A 235 -18.71 14.86 -3.82
N PRO A 236 -19.78 15.64 -4.05
CA PRO A 236 -20.02 16.26 -5.34
C PRO A 236 -18.79 17.01 -5.87
N ARG A 237 -18.45 16.89 -7.14
CA ARG A 237 -17.31 17.63 -7.71
C ARG A 237 -17.50 19.14 -7.52
N GLY A 238 -16.46 19.82 -7.02
CA GLY A 238 -16.41 21.28 -6.98
C GLY A 238 -16.09 21.89 -8.36
N PRO A 239 -16.35 23.19 -8.55
CA PRO A 239 -16.15 23.85 -9.83
C PRO A 239 -14.67 23.93 -10.22
N ASP A 240 -14.41 24.05 -11.52
CA ASP A 240 -13.08 24.35 -12.04
C ASP A 240 -12.60 25.75 -11.59
N PRO A 241 -11.28 26.02 -11.51
CA PRO A 241 -10.18 25.14 -11.92
C PRO A 241 -9.73 24.12 -10.87
N MET A 242 -10.05 24.33 -9.58
CA MET A 242 -9.39 23.63 -8.47
C MET A 242 -10.34 22.93 -7.50
N GLY A 243 -11.66 22.94 -7.76
CA GLY A 243 -12.66 22.21 -6.99
C GLY A 243 -13.10 22.90 -5.70
N PHE A 244 -12.78 24.18 -5.47
CA PHE A 244 -13.21 24.92 -4.29
C PHE A 244 -14.68 25.36 -4.42
N TYR A 245 -15.49 25.15 -3.37
CA TYR A 245 -16.85 25.68 -3.36
C TYR A 245 -16.87 27.13 -2.91
N GLU A 246 -17.26 28.02 -3.83
CA GLU A 246 -17.53 29.43 -3.54
C GLU A 246 -18.77 29.58 -2.65
N ASP A 247 -19.87 28.89 -2.99
CA ASP A 247 -21.07 28.86 -2.14
C ASP A 247 -20.86 27.90 -0.97
N ALA A 248 -20.83 28.45 0.25
CA ALA A 248 -20.70 27.70 1.49
C ALA A 248 -21.77 26.62 1.66
N LYS A 249 -22.95 26.77 1.05
CA LYS A 249 -24.06 25.78 1.11
C LYS A 249 -23.75 24.49 0.35
N LEU A 250 -22.77 24.51 -0.56
CA LEU A 250 -22.33 23.32 -1.31
C LEU A 250 -21.25 22.52 -0.56
N ARG A 251 -20.65 23.11 0.48
CA ARG A 251 -19.60 22.44 1.27
C ARG A 251 -20.22 21.36 2.13
N THR A 252 -19.54 20.22 2.28
CA THR A 252 -20.03 19.12 3.14
C THR A 252 -19.64 19.42 4.59
N PRO A 253 -20.60 19.61 5.53
CA PRO A 253 -20.26 19.93 6.91
C PRO A 253 -19.58 18.78 7.63
N ILE A 254 -18.57 19.10 8.43
CA ILE A 254 -17.92 18.18 9.36
C ILE A 254 -18.57 18.36 10.73
N LYS A 255 -19.15 17.29 11.27
CA LYS A 255 -19.74 17.32 12.61
C LYS A 255 -18.66 17.43 13.67
N SER A 256 -17.65 16.58 13.56
CA SER A 256 -16.47 16.60 14.42
C SER A 256 -15.32 15.80 13.82
N ILE A 257 -14.11 16.09 14.27
CA ILE A 257 -12.96 15.20 14.15
C ILE A 257 -12.39 14.97 15.56
N ARG A 258 -12.25 13.71 15.95
CA ARG A 258 -11.79 13.32 17.30
C ARG A 258 -10.73 12.23 17.24
N LEU A 259 -9.87 12.17 18.26
CA LEU A 259 -9.05 11.00 18.49
C LEU A 259 -9.91 9.86 19.01
N ALA A 260 -9.69 8.65 18.50
CA ALA A 260 -10.41 7.46 18.98
C ALA A 260 -10.11 7.16 20.45
N SER A 261 -8.95 7.58 20.98
CA SER A 261 -8.63 7.47 22.41
C SER A 261 -9.53 8.32 23.33
N GLU A 262 -10.09 9.41 22.81
CA GLU A 262 -11.05 10.29 23.52
C GLU A 262 -12.49 9.78 23.42
N VAL A 263 -12.75 8.81 22.55
CA VAL A 263 -14.06 8.17 22.41
C VAL A 263 -14.16 6.97 23.36
N PRO A 264 -15.29 6.78 24.08
CA PRO A 264 -15.48 5.63 24.96
C PRO A 264 -15.22 4.31 24.23
N ALA A 265 -14.57 3.34 24.90
CA ALA A 265 -14.14 2.10 24.27
C ALA A 265 -15.30 1.32 23.59
N ALA A 266 -16.51 1.38 24.17
CA ALA A 266 -17.71 0.74 23.63
C ALA A 266 -18.22 1.39 22.32
N GLU A 267 -17.83 2.62 22.03
CA GLU A 267 -18.25 3.39 20.84
C GLU A 267 -17.17 3.42 19.74
N ARG A 268 -15.99 2.85 20.02
CA ARG A 268 -14.90 2.76 19.04
C ARG A 268 -15.24 1.76 17.96
N THR A 269 -14.87 2.08 16.72
CA THR A 269 -15.04 1.19 15.58
C THR A 269 -14.02 0.04 15.68
N PRO A 270 -14.42 -1.22 15.88
CA PRO A 270 -13.47 -2.32 16.05
C PRO A 270 -12.95 -2.76 14.68
N LEU A 271 -11.75 -2.28 14.32
CA LEU A 271 -11.09 -2.64 13.06
C LEU A 271 -9.76 -3.34 13.32
N GLU A 272 -9.50 -4.34 12.48
CA GLU A 272 -8.24 -5.03 12.35
C GLU A 272 -7.68 -4.80 10.94
N LEU A 273 -6.39 -4.51 10.87
CA LEU A 273 -5.63 -4.24 9.66
C LEU A 273 -4.65 -5.40 9.46
N LEU A 274 -4.58 -5.93 8.23
CA LEU A 274 -3.60 -6.96 7.92
C LEU A 274 -2.20 -6.35 8.01
N ARG A 275 -1.28 -6.98 8.74
CA ARG A 275 0.09 -6.51 8.87
C ARG A 275 0.83 -6.71 7.55
N THR A 276 1.51 -5.66 7.06
CA THR A 276 2.22 -5.71 5.77
C THR A 276 3.50 -6.54 5.80
N ASP A 277 4.01 -6.85 6.98
CA ASP A 277 5.13 -7.77 7.20
C ASP A 277 4.72 -9.26 7.22
N SER A 278 3.42 -9.55 7.26
CA SER A 278 2.90 -10.92 7.26
C SER A 278 3.08 -11.62 5.92
N GLN A 279 3.13 -12.95 5.95
CA GLN A 279 3.09 -13.75 4.74
C GLN A 279 1.73 -13.64 4.05
N THR A 280 0.63 -13.56 4.81
CA THR A 280 -0.71 -13.37 4.24
C THR A 280 -0.78 -12.12 3.36
N PHE A 281 -0.19 -10.98 3.77
CA PHE A 281 -0.21 -9.78 2.96
C PHE A 281 0.56 -9.96 1.64
N ARG A 282 1.73 -10.61 1.68
CA ARG A 282 2.50 -10.95 0.47
C ARG A 282 1.70 -11.84 -0.48
N ASP A 283 1.03 -12.86 0.05
CA ASP A 283 0.23 -13.79 -0.75
C ASP A 283 -0.99 -13.09 -1.37
N VAL A 284 -1.66 -12.18 -0.65
CA VAL A 284 -2.77 -11.36 -1.18
C VAL A 284 -2.30 -10.41 -2.28
N ALA A 285 -1.14 -9.76 -2.08
CA ALA A 285 -0.55 -8.90 -3.09
C ALA A 285 -0.19 -9.68 -4.36
N GLU A 286 0.37 -10.89 -4.22
CA GLU A 286 0.68 -11.77 -5.34
C GLU A 286 -0.57 -12.26 -6.07
N ALA A 287 -1.61 -12.68 -5.33
CA ALA A 287 -2.87 -13.10 -5.92
C ALA A 287 -3.57 -11.97 -6.70
N LYS A 288 -3.30 -10.71 -6.34
CA LYS A 288 -3.78 -9.53 -7.07
C LYS A 288 -2.91 -9.20 -8.28
N ARG A 289 -1.58 -9.29 -8.16
CA ARG A 289 -0.62 -9.12 -9.28
C ARG A 289 -0.92 -10.10 -10.40
N ASN A 290 -1.09 -11.37 -10.04
CA ASN A 290 -1.25 -12.47 -10.98
C ASN A 290 -2.56 -13.20 -10.69
N ARG A 291 -3.68 -12.53 -10.95
CA ARG A 291 -4.99 -13.18 -10.90
C ARG A 291 -5.10 -14.21 -12.03
N VAL A 292 -5.32 -15.47 -11.68
CA VAL A 292 -5.32 -16.60 -12.62
C VAL A 292 -6.52 -17.53 -12.42
N ASP A 293 -7.70 -16.93 -12.21
CA ASP A 293 -8.97 -17.66 -12.24
C ASP A 293 -9.51 -17.84 -13.67
N ASP A 294 -10.66 -18.51 -13.84
CA ASP A 294 -11.26 -18.82 -15.15
C ASP A 294 -11.52 -17.59 -16.02
N PHE A 295 -11.64 -16.39 -15.44
CA PHE A 295 -11.81 -15.14 -16.16
C PHE A 295 -10.47 -14.62 -16.71
N TYR A 296 -9.39 -14.71 -15.93
CA TYR A 296 -8.09 -14.13 -16.29
C TYR A 296 -7.24 -15.11 -17.09
N LYS A 297 -7.21 -14.91 -18.41
CA LYS A 297 -6.47 -15.80 -19.33
C LYS A 297 -4.95 -15.59 -19.33
N ARG A 298 -4.46 -14.44 -18.84
CA ARG A 298 -3.03 -14.07 -18.85
C ARG A 298 -2.66 -13.37 -17.54
N PRO A 299 -1.57 -13.77 -16.87
CA PRO A 299 -1.06 -13.05 -15.70
C PRO A 299 -0.53 -11.67 -16.13
N ALA A 300 -0.70 -10.65 -15.28
CA ALA A 300 -0.22 -9.31 -15.58
C ALA A 300 1.30 -9.18 -15.40
N GLY A 301 1.88 -9.95 -14.45
CA GLY A 301 3.32 -9.94 -14.17
C GLY A 301 3.82 -8.69 -13.43
N HIS A 302 2.94 -7.74 -13.13
CA HIS A 302 3.27 -6.44 -12.53
C HIS A 302 2.13 -5.94 -11.65
N ILE A 303 2.45 -5.20 -10.59
CA ILE A 303 1.47 -4.43 -9.81
C ILE A 303 2.08 -3.13 -9.30
N ASP A 304 1.40 -2.01 -9.54
CA ASP A 304 1.81 -0.72 -8.98
C ASP A 304 1.55 -0.67 -7.47
N LEU A 305 2.38 0.06 -6.74
CA LEU A 305 2.28 0.22 -5.28
C LEU A 305 0.85 0.54 -4.82
N CYS A 306 0.24 1.57 -5.43
CA CYS A 306 -1.09 2.06 -5.05
C CYS A 306 -2.23 1.15 -5.52
N ASN A 307 -1.94 0.11 -6.29
CA ASN A 307 -2.89 -0.93 -6.64
C ASN A 307 -2.90 -2.07 -5.60
N VAL A 308 -2.14 -1.99 -4.50
CA VAL A 308 -2.22 -2.96 -3.40
C VAL A 308 -2.91 -2.33 -2.19
N PRO A 309 -4.24 -2.52 -2.03
CA PRO A 309 -4.96 -2.00 -0.89
C PRO A 309 -4.55 -2.77 0.37
N LEU A 310 -4.56 -2.10 1.53
CA LEU A 310 -4.42 -2.80 2.79
C LEU A 310 -5.76 -3.45 3.17
N PRO A 311 -5.81 -4.76 3.38
CA PRO A 311 -7.02 -5.41 3.89
C PRO A 311 -7.38 -4.91 5.29
N VAL A 312 -8.65 -4.58 5.48
CA VAL A 312 -9.23 -4.16 6.76
C VAL A 312 -10.45 -5.04 7.03
N ARG A 313 -10.63 -5.48 8.27
CA ARG A 313 -11.80 -6.25 8.68
C ARG A 313 -12.36 -5.77 10.01
N THR A 314 -13.61 -6.13 10.26
CA THR A 314 -14.16 -6.14 11.63
C THR A 314 -13.83 -7.50 12.27
N PRO A 315 -13.28 -7.54 13.49
CA PRO A 315 -13.03 -8.80 14.19
C PRO A 315 -14.31 -9.62 14.29
N LYS A 316 -14.20 -10.94 14.13
CA LYS A 316 -15.30 -11.85 14.50
C LYS A 316 -15.34 -11.90 16.03
N GLY A 317 -16.47 -11.47 16.62
CA GLY A 317 -16.71 -11.51 18.06
C GLY A 317 -16.62 -12.91 18.66
#